data_AF-A0A7W7D7F3-F1
#
_entry.id   AF-A0A7W7D7F3-F1
#
_cell.length_a   1.000
_cell.length_b   1.000
_cell.length_c   1.000
_cell.angle_alpha   90.00
_cell.angle_beta   90.00
_cell.angle_gamma   90.00
#
_symmetry.space_group_name_H-M   'P 1'
#
loop_
_entity.id
_entity.type
_entity.pdbx_description
1 polymer ?
#
loop_
_entity_poly.entity_id
_entity_poly.type
_entity_poly.pdbx_seq_one_letter_code
_entity_poly.pdbx_strand_id
1 'polypeptide(L)'
;MSLPDAFRRAAGSFASGVTVVTTSDGEHLYGITATSFVSLSLNPLLVTVSINGYSPFLNEVAATGCFAVSVLAGDQREVSQYFSTRGRGRAAGAFPGVATVTETTGAPIVADCLSWFDTRLHAILPGGDHQILIGEVVAAGSGTATPLLYWSGGYRRLDPADEGTPARVETFADALSARLHADGLTPHQLIEAQHALEPAAAELAAFRRSPEGLGALKEALDASREAVASAERFTERSVRFHAALGTASGNPAIAASLQALARSRHEHYATGTNPTATRRTLAAHQEIYDAIAAGEAVRAREAMAAHLAVVGSRLCCEEPGEGPG
;
A
#
# COMPACT_ATOMS: atom_id res chain seq x y z
N MET A 1 -35.54 11.17 1.12
CA MET A 1 -34.32 12.01 1.41
C MET A 1 -34.36 13.31 0.60
N SER A 2 -34.40 14.51 1.27
CA SER A 2 -34.39 15.81 0.57
C SER A 2 -33.11 16.00 -0.27
N LEU A 3 -33.17 16.70 -1.43
CA LEU A 3 -32.01 16.96 -2.29
C LEU A 3 -30.82 17.49 -1.49
N PRO A 4 -30.98 18.35 -0.47
CA PRO A 4 -29.83 18.81 0.33
C PRO A 4 -29.17 17.66 1.10
N ASP A 5 -29.98 16.81 1.62
CA ASP A 5 -29.40 15.65 2.34
C ASP A 5 -28.63 14.74 1.37
N ALA A 6 -29.23 14.49 0.21
CA ALA A 6 -28.51 13.65 -0.80
C ALA A 6 -27.22 14.32 -1.25
N PHE A 7 -27.28 15.65 -1.46
CA PHE A 7 -26.06 16.39 -1.84
C PHE A 7 -24.98 16.25 -0.76
N ARG A 8 -25.31 16.40 0.53
CA ARG A 8 -24.29 16.31 1.60
C ARG A 8 -23.69 14.91 1.68
N ARG A 9 -24.60 14.03 1.46
CA ARG A 9 -24.07 12.64 1.50
C ARG A 9 -23.11 12.39 0.34
N ALA A 10 -23.53 12.81 -0.87
CA ALA A 10 -22.65 12.61 -2.04
C ALA A 10 -21.33 13.38 -1.88
N ALA A 11 -21.47 14.59 -1.37
CA ALA A 11 -20.22 15.38 -1.18
C ALA A 11 -19.33 14.74 -0.11
N GLY A 12 -19.92 14.15 0.90
CA GLY A 12 -19.13 13.54 1.99
C GLY A 12 -18.34 12.32 1.52
N SER A 13 -18.76 11.78 0.36
CA SER A 13 -18.03 10.60 -0.14
C SER A 13 -16.67 10.99 -0.72
N PHE A 14 -16.52 12.26 -1.00
CA PHE A 14 -15.20 12.75 -1.45
C PHE A 14 -14.29 13.03 -0.25
N ALA A 15 -13.26 12.15 -0.11
CA ALA A 15 -12.35 12.30 1.05
C ALA A 15 -11.47 13.57 0.88
N SER A 16 -11.22 14.24 2.01
CA SER A 16 -10.39 15.46 1.94
C SER A 16 -9.43 15.50 3.13
N GLY A 17 -8.33 16.19 2.83
CA GLY A 17 -7.53 16.55 4.03
C GLY A 17 -8.25 17.60 4.89
N VAL A 18 -7.67 17.80 6.10
CA VAL A 18 -8.26 18.81 7.01
C VAL A 18 -7.26 19.96 7.16
N THR A 19 -7.81 21.18 7.04
CA THR A 19 -6.90 22.35 7.15
C THR A 19 -7.46 23.31 8.20
N VAL A 20 -6.54 24.12 8.70
CA VAL A 20 -6.93 25.28 9.51
C VAL A 20 -6.47 26.56 8.79
N VAL A 21 -7.50 27.47 8.71
CA VAL A 21 -7.18 28.78 8.09
C VAL A 21 -7.18 29.87 9.17
N THR A 22 -6.01 30.63 9.09
CA THR A 22 -5.90 31.60 10.21
C THR A 22 -5.53 32.96 9.63
N THR A 23 -5.88 33.99 10.39
CA THR A 23 -5.40 35.36 10.10
C THR A 23 -5.25 36.12 11.43
N SER A 24 -4.51 37.22 11.31
CA SER A 24 -4.29 38.00 12.54
C SER A 24 -4.35 39.50 12.23
N ASP A 25 -4.97 40.20 13.17
CA ASP A 25 -4.93 41.68 13.00
C ASP A 25 -3.88 42.30 13.93
N GLY A 26 -2.90 41.42 14.49
CA GLY A 26 -1.84 41.93 15.38
C GLY A 26 -2.24 41.83 16.85
N GLU A 27 -3.50 41.98 17.12
CA GLU A 27 -3.96 41.89 18.53
C GLU A 27 -4.75 40.60 18.77
N HIS A 28 -5.53 40.30 17.70
CA HIS A 28 -6.37 39.09 17.86
C HIS A 28 -6.10 38.09 16.71
N LEU A 29 -6.32 36.82 17.14
CA LEU A 29 -6.11 35.75 16.14
C LEU A 29 -7.47 35.10 15.81
N TYR A 30 -7.50 34.79 14.51
CA TYR A 30 -8.73 34.13 14.04
C TYR A 30 -8.36 32.84 13.30
N GLY A 31 -9.29 31.84 13.51
CA GLY A 31 -8.97 30.55 12.83
C GLY A 31 -10.24 29.72 12.64
N ILE A 32 -10.19 29.03 11.50
CA ILE A 32 -11.34 28.14 11.27
C ILE A 32 -10.84 26.87 10.56
N THR A 33 -11.53 25.78 10.97
CA THR A 33 -11.22 24.53 10.24
C THR A 33 -12.01 24.50 8.93
N ALA A 34 -11.20 24.04 7.88
CA ALA A 34 -11.89 23.91 6.57
C ALA A 34 -11.39 22.67 5.83
N THR A 35 -12.32 22.08 5.02
CA THR A 35 -11.90 20.89 4.23
C THR A 35 -12.00 21.18 2.75
N SER A 36 -12.19 22.50 2.43
CA SER A 36 -12.43 22.84 1.02
C SER A 36 -11.14 23.36 0.36
N PHE A 37 -10.01 23.12 1.00
CA PHE A 37 -8.75 23.62 0.41
C PHE A 37 -8.46 22.91 -0.91
N VAL A 38 -7.92 23.73 -1.83
CA VAL A 38 -7.46 23.17 -3.11
C VAL A 38 -6.34 24.05 -3.65
N SER A 39 -5.28 23.30 -4.17
CA SER A 39 -4.32 24.07 -4.99
C SER A 39 -4.98 24.54 -6.30
N LEU A 40 -4.73 25.85 -6.63
CA LEU A 40 -5.55 26.41 -7.74
C LEU A 40 -4.67 26.71 -8.95
N SER A 41 -3.45 27.26 -8.82
CA SER A 41 -2.68 27.73 -9.99
C SER A 41 -1.19 27.71 -9.66
N LEU A 42 -0.34 27.51 -10.67
CA LEU A 42 1.12 27.60 -10.46
C LEU A 42 1.65 28.90 -11.10
N ASN A 43 0.89 29.62 -11.88
CA ASN A 43 1.31 30.94 -12.39
C ASN A 43 0.08 31.85 -12.60
N PRO A 44 -0.10 32.76 -11.54
CA PRO A 44 0.64 32.89 -10.26
C PRO A 44 0.29 31.76 -9.29
N LEU A 45 1.11 31.53 -8.21
CA LEU A 45 0.83 30.45 -7.22
C LEU A 45 -0.41 30.79 -6.39
N LEU A 46 -1.48 29.98 -6.63
CA LEU A 46 -2.75 30.33 -5.96
C LEU A 46 -3.32 29.07 -5.29
N VAL A 47 -3.95 29.37 -4.09
CA VAL A 47 -4.75 28.33 -3.42
C VAL A 47 -6.14 28.92 -3.12
N THR A 48 -7.13 27.90 -2.86
CA THR A 48 -8.45 28.43 -2.49
C THR A 48 -9.02 27.61 -1.31
N VAL A 49 -9.87 28.41 -0.55
CA VAL A 49 -10.64 27.77 0.54
C VAL A 49 -12.02 28.46 0.59
N SER A 50 -13.05 27.62 0.78
CA SER A 50 -14.41 28.21 0.89
C SER A 50 -14.83 28.34 2.36
N ILE A 51 -15.41 29.53 2.67
CA ILE A 51 -15.77 29.83 4.07
C ILE A 51 -17.24 30.28 4.10
N ASN A 52 -17.88 29.81 5.13
CA ASN A 52 -19.27 30.28 5.29
C ASN A 52 -19.37 31.81 5.24
N GLY A 53 -20.34 32.28 4.52
CA GLY A 53 -20.48 33.73 4.22
C GLY A 53 -20.77 34.54 5.48
N TYR A 54 -21.23 33.89 6.53
CA TYR A 54 -21.56 34.63 7.76
C TYR A 54 -20.41 34.59 8.76
N SER A 55 -19.30 33.98 8.39
CA SER A 55 -18.17 33.88 9.33
C SER A 55 -17.44 35.23 9.47
N PRO A 56 -17.23 35.73 10.71
CA PRO A 56 -16.48 36.97 10.93
C PRO A 56 -15.04 36.87 10.41
N PHE A 57 -14.61 35.65 10.19
CA PHE A 57 -13.26 35.41 9.65
C PHE A 57 -13.08 36.12 8.30
N LEU A 58 -14.12 36.19 7.51
CA LEU A 58 -13.99 36.81 6.16
C LEU A 58 -13.71 38.31 6.27
N ASN A 59 -14.38 38.94 7.26
CA ASN A 59 -14.13 40.38 7.42
C ASN A 59 -12.69 40.66 7.87
N GLU A 60 -12.28 39.72 8.60
CA GLU A 60 -10.91 39.95 9.10
C GLU A 60 -9.86 39.70 8.00
N VAL A 61 -10.07 38.77 7.26
CA VAL A 61 -9.10 38.52 6.17
C VAL A 61 -9.15 39.69 5.18
N ALA A 62 -10.36 40.16 4.90
CA ALA A 62 -10.46 41.32 3.99
C ALA A 62 -9.70 42.53 4.56
N ALA A 63 -9.81 42.66 5.86
CA ALA A 63 -9.14 43.82 6.50
C ALA A 63 -7.63 43.63 6.56
N THR A 64 -7.22 42.41 6.89
CA THR A 64 -5.76 42.20 7.10
C THR A 64 -5.07 41.94 5.77
N GLY A 65 -5.78 41.41 4.78
CA GLY A 65 -5.23 41.19 3.42
C GLY A 65 -4.41 39.90 3.33
N CYS A 66 -4.44 39.09 4.38
CA CYS A 66 -3.62 37.87 4.27
C CYS A 66 -4.22 36.78 5.16
N PHE A 67 -3.87 35.57 4.82
CA PHE A 67 -4.23 34.42 5.68
C PHE A 67 -3.24 33.28 5.42
N ALA A 68 -3.29 32.31 6.47
CA ALA A 68 -2.42 31.12 6.31
C ALA A 68 -3.29 29.86 6.30
N VAL A 69 -2.80 28.94 5.47
CA VAL A 69 -3.48 27.63 5.46
C VAL A 69 -2.52 26.56 6.01
N SER A 70 -3.02 25.86 7.03
CA SER A 70 -2.23 24.75 7.60
C SER A 70 -2.96 23.42 7.35
N VAL A 71 -2.24 22.59 6.52
CA VAL A 71 -2.77 21.21 6.35
C VAL A 71 -2.34 20.33 7.53
N LEU A 72 -3.39 19.69 8.23
CA LEU A 72 -3.12 19.08 9.55
C LEU A 72 -2.60 17.66 9.36
N ALA A 73 -1.71 17.34 10.27
CA ALA A 73 -1.16 15.98 10.30
C ALA A 73 -2.13 15.04 11.02
N GLY A 74 -1.83 13.70 10.85
CA GLY A 74 -2.75 12.63 11.33
C GLY A 74 -3.00 12.74 12.84
N ASP A 75 -2.07 13.32 13.59
CA ASP A 75 -2.25 13.31 15.06
C ASP A 75 -2.82 14.65 15.54
N GLN A 76 -3.42 15.43 14.63
CA GLN A 76 -3.86 16.78 15.06
C GLN A 76 -5.38 16.89 14.96
N ARG A 77 -6.02 15.88 15.36
CA ARG A 77 -7.51 15.89 15.41
C ARG A 77 -8.01 16.91 16.43
N GLU A 78 -7.35 17.03 17.51
CA GLU A 78 -7.81 17.98 18.56
C GLU A 78 -7.70 19.43 18.08
N VAL A 79 -6.70 19.65 17.29
CA VAL A 79 -6.58 21.02 16.73
C VAL A 79 -7.77 21.31 15.79
N SER A 80 -8.06 20.32 14.90
CA SER A 80 -9.21 20.52 13.99
C SER A 80 -10.50 20.76 14.79
N GLN A 81 -10.69 20.02 15.88
CA GLN A 81 -11.93 20.17 16.66
C GLN A 81 -11.99 21.54 17.36
N TYR A 82 -10.85 21.92 17.76
CA TYR A 82 -10.82 23.25 18.42
C TYR A 82 -11.27 24.35 17.46
N PHE A 83 -10.82 24.32 16.19
CA PHE A 83 -11.13 25.44 15.28
C PHE A 83 -12.48 25.23 14.60
N SER A 84 -13.20 24.07 14.92
CA SER A 84 -14.53 23.85 14.31
C SER A 84 -15.63 24.15 15.34
N THR A 85 -15.16 24.61 16.59
CA THR A 85 -16.16 24.87 17.65
C THR A 85 -16.93 26.17 17.32
N ARG A 86 -18.23 25.98 17.29
CA ARG A 86 -19.10 27.13 16.95
C ARG A 86 -19.02 28.20 18.05
N GLY A 87 -18.89 29.44 17.63
CA GLY A 87 -18.98 30.57 18.59
C GLY A 87 -17.68 30.75 19.37
N ARG A 88 -16.56 30.17 18.92
CA ARG A 88 -15.29 30.26 19.70
C ARG A 88 -14.79 31.71 19.71
N GLY A 89 -15.09 32.37 18.69
CA GLY A 89 -14.69 33.79 18.63
C GLY A 89 -13.18 33.94 18.37
N ARG A 90 -12.60 35.03 18.73
CA ARG A 90 -11.17 35.37 18.49
C ARG A 90 -10.33 35.05 19.74
N ALA A 91 -9.08 34.88 19.53
CA ALA A 91 -8.15 34.67 20.65
C ALA A 91 -7.17 35.84 20.77
N ALA A 92 -6.86 36.12 22.08
CA ALA A 92 -5.89 37.23 22.30
C ALA A 92 -4.47 36.67 22.46
N GLY A 93 -3.73 37.01 21.50
CA GLY A 93 -2.28 36.68 21.64
C GLY A 93 -1.98 35.28 21.10
N ALA A 94 -2.70 34.24 21.75
CA ALA A 94 -2.41 32.87 21.26
C ALA A 94 -3.70 32.03 21.33
N PHE A 95 -3.69 30.93 20.43
CA PHE A 95 -4.80 29.97 20.54
C PHE A 95 -4.54 29.01 21.71
N PRO A 96 -5.52 28.86 22.58
CA PRO A 96 -5.31 27.92 23.69
C PRO A 96 -5.03 26.49 23.20
N GLY A 97 -3.79 25.98 23.63
CA GLY A 97 -3.53 24.54 23.39
C GLY A 97 -3.07 24.30 21.94
N VAL A 98 -2.95 25.47 21.17
CA VAL A 98 -2.49 25.27 19.78
C VAL A 98 -1.26 26.17 19.56
N ALA A 99 -0.15 25.46 19.30
CA ALA A 99 1.08 26.24 19.02
C ALA A 99 1.09 26.73 17.56
N THR A 100 1.63 28.06 17.44
CA THR A 100 1.68 28.60 16.06
C THR A 100 3.04 29.25 15.81
N VAL A 101 3.37 29.18 14.52
CA VAL A 101 4.55 29.97 14.07
C VAL A 101 4.09 30.95 12.99
N THR A 102 5.04 31.91 12.66
CA THR A 102 4.68 32.85 11.56
C THR A 102 5.78 32.83 10.49
N GLU A 103 5.27 33.35 9.24
CA GLU A 103 6.28 33.51 8.17
C GLU A 103 6.17 34.90 7.55
N THR A 104 6.07 35.06 6.28
CA THR A 104 6.24 36.36 5.60
C THR A 104 5.09 37.30 5.95
N THR A 105 3.81 36.87 6.08
CA THR A 105 2.67 37.82 6.22
C THR A 105 2.35 38.04 7.69
N GLY A 106 2.87 37.05 8.54
CA GLY A 106 2.58 37.23 9.98
C GLY A 106 1.32 36.46 10.38
N ALA A 107 0.57 35.94 9.39
CA ALA A 107 -0.57 35.09 9.75
C ALA A 107 -0.11 33.81 10.46
N PRO A 108 -0.85 33.44 11.58
CA PRO A 108 -0.43 32.27 12.37
C PRO A 108 -0.55 30.96 11.57
N ILE A 109 0.54 30.20 11.67
CA ILE A 109 0.58 28.87 11.05
C ILE A 109 0.64 27.81 12.17
N VAL A 110 -0.28 26.87 12.07
CA VAL A 110 -0.28 25.80 13.10
C VAL A 110 1.06 25.03 13.06
N ALA A 111 1.66 24.88 14.23
CA ALA A 111 2.98 24.21 14.29
C ALA A 111 2.82 22.71 14.07
N ASP A 112 3.86 22.10 13.39
CA ASP A 112 3.96 20.64 13.19
C ASP A 112 2.85 20.13 12.26
N CYS A 113 2.22 21.13 11.57
CA CYS A 113 1.23 20.66 10.58
C CYS A 113 1.94 19.99 9.40
N LEU A 114 1.17 19.18 8.66
CA LEU A 114 1.77 18.44 7.53
C LEU A 114 2.36 19.39 6.48
N SER A 115 1.68 20.40 6.10
CA SER A 115 2.19 21.45 5.19
C SER A 115 1.42 22.75 5.44
N TRP A 116 2.02 23.87 4.90
CA TRP A 116 1.37 25.17 5.17
C TRP A 116 1.66 26.11 4.00
N PHE A 117 0.71 27.09 3.91
CA PHE A 117 0.83 28.12 2.87
C PHE A 117 0.54 29.49 3.49
N ASP A 118 1.52 30.38 3.34
CA ASP A 118 1.34 31.79 3.74
C ASP A 118 0.94 32.64 2.53
N THR A 119 -0.24 33.32 2.73
CA THR A 119 -0.82 33.86 1.47
C THR A 119 -1.19 35.33 1.69
N ARG A 120 -1.09 36.05 0.55
CA ARG A 120 -1.77 37.35 0.47
C ARG A 120 -3.11 37.18 -0.24
N LEU A 121 -4.06 38.00 0.29
CA LEU A 121 -5.41 37.83 -0.28
C LEU A 121 -5.39 38.31 -1.74
N HIS A 122 -5.80 37.36 -2.59
CA HIS A 122 -5.85 37.69 -4.04
C HIS A 122 -7.27 38.10 -4.43
N ALA A 123 -8.29 37.34 -3.94
CA ALA A 123 -9.69 37.72 -4.25
C ALA A 123 -10.62 36.93 -3.32
N ILE A 124 -11.81 37.58 -3.16
CA ILE A 124 -12.92 36.86 -2.53
C ILE A 124 -14.10 36.81 -3.52
N LEU A 125 -14.49 35.53 -3.85
CA LEU A 125 -15.55 35.41 -4.88
C LEU A 125 -16.81 34.79 -4.25
N PRO A 126 -18.02 35.08 -4.85
CA PRO A 126 -19.26 34.46 -4.34
C PRO A 126 -19.32 32.96 -4.68
N GLY A 127 -19.82 32.13 -3.74
CA GLY A 127 -19.98 30.66 -3.94
C GLY A 127 -21.28 30.18 -3.31
N GLY A 128 -22.38 30.90 -3.50
CA GLY A 128 -23.66 30.58 -2.81
C GLY A 128 -23.67 31.09 -1.37
N ASP A 129 -23.86 30.10 -0.39
CA ASP A 129 -23.88 30.56 1.04
C ASP A 129 -22.46 30.61 1.60
N HIS A 130 -21.46 30.37 0.65
CA HIS A 130 -20.06 30.53 1.08
C HIS A 130 -19.38 31.61 0.23
N GLN A 131 -18.25 32.08 0.80
CA GLN A 131 -17.32 32.88 -0.03
C GLN A 131 -16.05 32.08 -0.33
N ILE A 132 -15.58 32.24 -1.66
CA ILE A 132 -14.34 31.53 -2.05
C ILE A 132 -13.13 32.47 -1.90
N LEU A 133 -12.35 32.07 -0.94
CA LEU A 133 -11.10 32.87 -0.75
C LEU A 133 -10.00 32.36 -1.69
N ILE A 134 -9.39 33.36 -2.38
CA ILE A 134 -8.21 33.01 -3.21
C ILE A 134 -6.99 33.75 -2.67
N GLY A 135 -6.01 32.88 -2.36
CA GLY A 135 -4.77 33.47 -1.81
C GLY A 135 -3.58 33.26 -2.75
N GLU A 136 -2.84 34.36 -2.97
CA GLU A 136 -1.53 34.20 -3.64
C GLU A 136 -0.45 33.80 -2.63
N VAL A 137 0.18 32.67 -2.97
CA VAL A 137 1.13 32.09 -2.01
C VAL A 137 2.46 32.87 -2.08
N VAL A 138 2.90 33.34 -0.86
CA VAL A 138 4.19 34.09 -0.84
C VAL A 138 5.23 33.29 -0.07
N ALA A 139 4.82 32.23 0.66
CA ALA A 139 5.74 31.27 1.32
C ALA A 139 4.97 29.97 1.60
N ALA A 140 5.77 28.84 1.51
CA ALA A 140 5.10 27.54 1.78
C ALA A 140 6.13 26.56 2.38
N GLY A 141 5.64 25.58 3.11
CA GLY A 141 6.50 24.52 3.70
C GLY A 141 5.73 23.21 3.80
N SER A 142 6.55 22.19 3.81
CA SER A 142 5.89 20.87 3.95
C SER A 142 6.72 19.97 4.85
N GLY A 143 6.04 18.99 5.49
CA GLY A 143 6.70 17.97 6.35
C GLY A 143 6.46 16.56 5.77
N THR A 144 6.88 15.43 6.64
CA THR A 144 6.79 14.05 6.10
C THR A 144 5.72 13.26 6.87
N ALA A 145 4.91 13.90 7.73
CA ALA A 145 3.89 13.16 8.51
C ALA A 145 2.74 12.74 7.59
N THR A 146 1.86 11.81 8.13
CA THR A 146 0.66 11.41 7.36
C THR A 146 -0.49 12.40 7.62
N PRO A 147 -1.34 12.58 6.58
CA PRO A 147 -2.37 13.63 6.69
C PRO A 147 -3.55 13.18 7.56
N LEU A 148 -4.10 14.12 8.28
CA LEU A 148 -5.43 13.90 8.87
C LEU A 148 -6.50 13.99 7.78
N LEU A 149 -7.41 12.91 7.81
CA LEU A 149 -8.42 12.85 6.72
C LEU A 149 -9.83 12.96 7.33
N TYR A 150 -10.70 13.52 6.44
CA TYR A 150 -12.14 13.60 6.81
C TYR A 150 -12.97 12.98 5.69
N TRP A 151 -13.71 11.93 6.07
CA TRP A 151 -14.44 11.18 5.04
C TRP A 151 -15.76 10.66 5.65
N SER A 152 -16.84 11.01 4.95
CA SER A 152 -18.19 10.52 5.29
C SER A 152 -18.53 10.84 6.75
N GLY A 153 -18.21 12.07 7.14
CA GLY A 153 -18.69 12.56 8.46
C GLY A 153 -17.75 12.17 9.61
N GLY A 154 -16.62 11.59 9.22
CA GLY A 154 -15.74 11.21 10.35
C GLY A 154 -14.26 11.36 9.96
N TYR A 155 -13.39 11.37 11.12
CA TYR A 155 -11.93 11.45 10.89
C TYR A 155 -11.39 10.08 10.48
N ARG A 156 -10.46 10.15 9.45
CA ARG A 156 -9.80 8.91 9.00
C ARG A 156 -8.28 9.07 8.97
N ARG A 157 -7.56 7.91 8.92
CA ARG A 157 -6.08 7.94 8.80
C ARG A 157 -5.65 7.12 7.58
N LEU A 158 -4.67 7.74 6.95
CA LEU A 158 -4.08 6.93 5.86
C LEU A 158 -3.09 5.90 6.43
N ASP A 159 -3.29 4.71 6.15
CA ASP A 159 -2.28 3.71 6.57
C ASP A 159 -0.98 3.88 5.79
N PRO A 160 0.04 4.33 6.47
CA PRO A 160 1.36 4.52 5.82
C PRO A 160 1.77 3.30 4.99
N ALA A 161 0.96 2.19 5.00
CA ALA A 161 1.38 0.99 4.24
C ALA A 161 1.04 1.14 2.75
N ASP A 162 0.69 2.42 2.27
CA ASP A 162 0.35 2.61 0.85
C ASP A 162 1.37 3.52 0.16
N GLU A 163 2.50 3.91 0.81
CA GLU A 163 3.66 4.58 0.16
C GLU A 163 4.93 3.77 0.39
N GLY A 164 4.96 2.61 -0.48
CA GLY A 164 6.24 1.89 -0.72
C GLY A 164 6.40 0.69 0.22
N THR A 165 5.50 -0.16 0.27
CA THR A 165 5.73 -1.51 0.80
C THR A 165 6.39 -2.38 -0.29
N PRO A 166 7.78 -2.72 -0.27
CA PRO A 166 8.27 -3.67 -1.28
C PRO A 166 7.17 -4.66 -1.72
N ALA A 167 6.36 -4.43 -2.88
CA ALA A 167 5.58 -5.52 -3.50
C ALA A 167 5.53 -6.76 -2.58
N ARG A 168 4.67 -6.88 -1.52
CA ARG A 168 4.38 -8.19 -0.88
C ARG A 168 4.43 -9.32 -1.91
N VAL A 169 5.68 -9.79 -2.31
CA VAL A 169 5.80 -11.01 -3.15
C VAL A 169 4.40 -11.51 -3.56
N GLU A 170 3.38 -11.25 -2.69
CA GLU A 170 2.07 -11.87 -3.00
C GLU A 170 1.30 -11.04 -4.03
N THR A 171 1.47 -9.64 -4.01
CA THR A 171 0.78 -8.76 -4.98
C THR A 171 1.48 -8.77 -6.34
N PHE A 172 2.83 -8.85 -6.36
CA PHE A 172 3.59 -9.04 -7.63
C PHE A 172 3.32 -10.44 -8.21
N ALA A 173 3.29 -11.38 -7.34
CA ALA A 173 3.05 -12.75 -7.85
C ALA A 173 1.65 -12.84 -8.48
N ASP A 174 0.66 -12.08 -7.91
CA ASP A 174 -0.71 -12.10 -8.47
C ASP A 174 -0.74 -11.41 -9.83
N ALA A 175 -0.07 -10.39 -9.90
CA ALA A 175 -0.02 -9.66 -11.18
C ALA A 175 0.77 -10.43 -12.24
N LEU A 176 1.89 -10.95 -11.87
CA LEU A 176 2.69 -11.76 -12.82
C LEU A 176 1.92 -13.02 -13.25
N SER A 177 1.26 -13.62 -12.29
CA SER A 177 0.45 -14.81 -12.66
C SER A 177 -0.65 -14.42 -13.65
N ALA A 178 -1.37 -13.36 -13.39
CA ALA A 178 -2.42 -12.88 -14.30
C ALA A 178 -1.85 -12.58 -15.71
N ARG A 179 -0.73 -12.02 -15.77
CA ARG A 179 -0.11 -11.70 -17.08
C ARG A 179 0.38 -12.96 -17.79
N LEU A 180 0.99 -13.88 -17.00
CA LEU A 180 1.45 -15.13 -17.64
C LEU A 180 0.27 -15.88 -18.25
N HIS A 181 -0.91 -15.78 -17.58
CA HIS A 181 -2.11 -16.42 -18.16
C HIS A 181 -2.59 -15.67 -19.40
N ALA A 182 -2.60 -14.42 -19.30
CA ALA A 182 -3.06 -13.59 -20.45
C ALA A 182 -2.16 -13.78 -21.68
N ASP A 183 -0.89 -14.14 -21.51
CA ASP A 183 0.06 -14.23 -22.65
C ASP A 183 0.07 -15.66 -23.20
N GLY A 184 -0.77 -16.54 -22.64
CA GLY A 184 -0.94 -17.87 -23.23
C GLY A 184 0.31 -18.73 -23.10
N LEU A 185 1.09 -18.64 -22.03
CA LEU A 185 2.30 -19.49 -21.89
C LEU A 185 1.90 -20.96 -21.73
N THR A 186 2.76 -21.79 -22.43
CA THR A 186 2.45 -23.23 -22.39
C THR A 186 2.99 -23.87 -21.10
N PRO A 187 2.43 -24.91 -20.59
CA PRO A 187 2.91 -25.66 -19.41
C PRO A 187 4.41 -26.01 -19.54
N HIS A 188 4.89 -26.27 -20.74
CA HIS A 188 6.32 -26.58 -20.92
C HIS A 188 7.20 -25.35 -20.63
N GLN A 189 6.76 -24.21 -21.02
CA GLN A 189 7.55 -22.97 -20.77
C GLN A 189 7.55 -22.63 -19.27
N LEU A 190 6.52 -22.97 -18.61
CA LEU A 190 6.48 -22.71 -17.16
C LEU A 190 7.37 -23.69 -16.40
N ILE A 191 7.47 -24.89 -16.90
CA ILE A 191 8.33 -25.91 -16.25
C ILE A 191 9.81 -25.56 -16.48
N GLU A 192 10.10 -24.97 -17.66
CA GLU A 192 11.50 -24.55 -17.91
C GLU A 192 11.92 -23.44 -16.95
N ALA A 193 11.02 -22.53 -16.77
CA ALA A 193 11.32 -21.43 -15.83
C ALA A 193 11.52 -21.95 -14.39
N GLN A 194 10.84 -22.95 -14.08
CA GLN A 194 11.00 -23.53 -12.72
C GLN A 194 12.34 -24.24 -12.58
N HIS A 195 12.68 -24.94 -13.60
CA HIS A 195 13.97 -25.66 -13.53
C HIS A 195 15.14 -24.69 -13.45
N ALA A 196 14.84 -23.47 -13.82
CA ALA A 196 15.94 -22.48 -13.75
C ALA A 196 15.98 -21.79 -12.38
N LEU A 197 14.79 -21.72 -11.76
CA LEU A 197 14.73 -20.81 -10.59
C LEU A 197 14.79 -21.62 -9.29
N GLU A 198 14.24 -22.80 -9.20
CA GLU A 198 14.09 -23.51 -7.92
C GLU A 198 15.43 -24.07 -7.43
N PRO A 199 16.34 -24.54 -8.29
CA PRO A 199 17.66 -24.94 -7.77
C PRO A 199 18.45 -23.74 -7.23
N ALA A 200 18.33 -22.65 -7.97
CA ALA A 200 19.02 -21.44 -7.45
C ALA A 200 18.43 -21.01 -6.10
N ALA A 201 17.13 -21.13 -6.00
CA ALA A 201 16.48 -20.75 -4.71
C ALA A 201 16.94 -21.67 -3.58
N ALA A 202 17.04 -22.96 -3.85
CA ALA A 202 17.51 -23.91 -2.82
C ALA A 202 18.95 -23.59 -2.38
N GLU A 203 19.70 -23.28 -3.34
CA GLU A 203 21.10 -22.93 -3.01
C GLU A 203 21.16 -21.68 -2.12
N LEU A 204 20.40 -20.72 -2.53
CA LEU A 204 20.40 -19.47 -1.73
C LEU A 204 19.83 -19.72 -0.34
N ALA A 205 18.82 -20.49 -0.30
CA ALA A 205 18.23 -20.80 1.03
C ALA A 205 19.24 -21.49 1.93
N ALA A 206 20.03 -22.37 1.36
CA ALA A 206 21.08 -23.05 2.16
C ALA A 206 22.16 -22.05 2.60
N PHE A 207 22.45 -21.13 1.62
CA PHE A 207 23.46 -20.12 1.99
C PHE A 207 22.95 -19.22 3.11
N ARG A 208 21.71 -18.87 3.11
CA ARG A 208 21.21 -17.86 4.05
C ARG A 208 20.76 -18.53 5.35
N ARG A 209 20.06 -19.56 5.28
CA ARG A 209 19.63 -20.40 6.42
C ARG A 209 18.92 -19.53 7.46
N SER A 210 18.02 -18.82 6.97
CA SER A 210 17.27 -17.98 7.92
C SER A 210 16.30 -18.85 8.76
N PRO A 211 16.22 -18.58 10.11
CA PRO A 211 15.32 -19.37 10.99
C PRO A 211 13.87 -19.34 10.48
N GLU A 212 13.49 -18.22 9.99
CA GLU A 212 12.11 -18.12 9.45
C GLU A 212 11.94 -19.01 8.21
N GLY A 213 12.87 -18.97 7.31
CA GLY A 213 12.84 -19.82 6.09
C GLY A 213 12.88 -21.32 6.43
N LEU A 214 13.70 -21.70 7.36
CA LEU A 214 13.78 -23.13 7.73
C LEU A 214 12.49 -23.59 8.41
N GLY A 215 11.95 -22.65 9.21
CA GLY A 215 10.65 -22.97 9.84
C GLY A 215 9.55 -23.18 8.79
N ALA A 216 9.52 -22.35 7.86
CA ALA A 216 8.46 -22.46 6.83
C ALA A 216 8.64 -23.73 5.98
N LEU A 217 9.85 -24.01 5.61
CA LEU A 217 10.09 -25.24 4.82
C LEU A 217 9.73 -26.49 5.63
N LYS A 218 10.07 -26.41 6.87
CA LYS A 218 9.74 -27.58 7.71
C LYS A 218 8.21 -27.72 7.86
N GLU A 219 7.59 -26.66 8.06
CA GLU A 219 6.12 -26.71 8.16
C GLU A 219 5.50 -27.26 6.86
N ALA A 220 5.92 -26.76 5.77
CA ALA A 220 5.39 -27.27 4.49
C ALA A 220 5.70 -28.75 4.30
N LEU A 221 6.88 -29.18 4.67
CA LEU A 221 7.24 -30.61 4.56
C LEU A 221 6.34 -31.47 5.47
N ASP A 222 6.11 -31.01 6.65
CA ASP A 222 5.27 -31.79 7.58
C ASP A 222 3.83 -31.88 7.05
N ALA A 223 3.42 -30.78 6.54
CA ALA A 223 2.07 -30.79 5.97
C ALA A 223 1.96 -31.78 4.79
N SER A 224 2.97 -31.79 3.93
CA SER A 224 2.97 -32.78 2.82
C SER A 224 2.98 -34.21 3.35
N ARG A 225 3.71 -34.46 4.38
CA ARG A 225 3.80 -35.82 4.96
C ARG A 225 2.43 -36.29 5.46
N GLU A 226 1.72 -35.37 6.01
CA GLU A 226 0.40 -35.74 6.56
C GLU A 226 -0.58 -36.06 5.43
N ALA A 227 -0.24 -35.55 4.27
CA ALA A 227 -1.21 -35.73 3.15
C ALA A 227 -0.75 -36.83 2.20
N VAL A 228 0.20 -37.67 2.61
CA VAL A 228 0.90 -38.59 1.68
C VAL A 228 -0.09 -39.68 1.24
N ALA A 229 -1.19 -39.88 1.97
CA ALA A 229 -2.13 -40.99 1.67
C ALA A 229 -3.13 -40.58 0.60
N SER A 230 -3.20 -39.23 0.38
CA SER A 230 -4.11 -38.73 -0.66
C SER A 230 -3.33 -37.97 -1.74
N ALA A 231 -3.37 -38.60 -2.91
CA ALA A 231 -2.59 -37.99 -4.02
C ALA A 231 -3.06 -36.56 -4.30
N GLU A 232 -4.34 -36.32 -4.19
CA GLU A 232 -4.87 -34.97 -4.44
C GLU A 232 -4.42 -33.98 -3.37
N ARG A 233 -4.55 -34.34 -2.16
CA ARG A 233 -4.14 -33.43 -1.07
C ARG A 233 -2.61 -33.27 -1.02
N PHE A 234 -1.92 -34.32 -1.44
CA PHE A 234 -0.44 -34.22 -1.43
C PHE A 234 0.03 -33.26 -2.50
N THR A 235 -0.56 -33.33 -3.61
CA THR A 235 -0.12 -32.44 -4.70
C THR A 235 -0.30 -30.97 -4.29
N GLU A 236 -1.45 -30.72 -3.70
CA GLU A 236 -1.68 -29.33 -3.23
C GLU A 236 -0.64 -28.90 -2.19
N ARG A 237 -0.36 -29.80 -1.34
CA ARG A 237 0.54 -29.43 -0.24
C ARG A 237 2.00 -29.42 -0.71
N SER A 238 2.28 -30.23 -1.68
CA SER A 238 3.66 -30.30 -2.20
C SER A 238 4.01 -29.03 -2.96
N VAL A 239 3.11 -28.38 -3.56
CA VAL A 239 3.37 -27.11 -4.27
C VAL A 239 3.74 -26.02 -3.27
N ARG A 240 3.21 -26.09 -2.07
CA ARG A 240 3.53 -25.07 -1.05
C ARG A 240 4.99 -25.18 -0.59
N PHE A 241 5.49 -26.39 -0.69
CA PHE A 241 6.92 -26.54 -0.35
C PHE A 241 7.81 -25.71 -1.28
N HIS A 242 7.49 -25.71 -2.57
CA HIS A 242 8.30 -24.95 -3.55
C HIS A 242 8.11 -23.44 -3.37
N ALA A 243 6.93 -23.04 -3.04
CA ALA A 243 6.73 -21.61 -2.72
C ALA A 243 7.52 -21.20 -1.47
N ALA A 244 7.48 -22.05 -0.46
CA ALA A 244 8.24 -21.75 0.77
C ALA A 244 9.74 -21.68 0.49
N LEU A 245 10.12 -22.46 -0.48
CA LEU A 245 11.54 -22.40 -0.88
C LEU A 245 11.90 -21.02 -1.41
N GLY A 246 11.04 -20.40 -2.21
CA GLY A 246 11.26 -19.01 -2.68
C GLY A 246 11.48 -18.03 -1.53
N THR A 247 10.64 -18.19 -0.59
CA THR A 247 10.77 -17.28 0.58
C THR A 247 12.09 -17.53 1.32
N ALA A 248 12.42 -18.77 1.47
CA ALA A 248 13.64 -19.14 2.24
C ALA A 248 14.90 -18.69 1.52
N SER A 249 14.76 -18.36 0.24
CA SER A 249 15.94 -17.88 -0.52
C SER A 249 16.32 -16.46 -0.11
N GLY A 250 15.36 -15.71 0.46
CA GLY A 250 15.65 -14.33 0.93
C GLY A 250 15.71 -13.34 -0.26
N ASN A 251 15.26 -13.88 -1.42
CA ASN A 251 15.22 -13.01 -2.62
C ASN A 251 13.76 -12.81 -3.06
N PRO A 252 13.30 -11.60 -2.92
CA PRO A 252 11.87 -11.32 -3.15
C PRO A 252 11.48 -11.54 -4.62
N ALA A 253 12.40 -11.31 -5.56
CA ALA A 253 12.08 -11.57 -6.98
C ALA A 253 11.92 -13.07 -7.23
N ILE A 254 12.78 -13.86 -6.69
CA ILE A 254 12.68 -15.33 -6.87
C ILE A 254 11.44 -15.86 -6.13
N ALA A 255 11.17 -15.28 -4.97
CA ALA A 255 9.97 -15.72 -4.20
C ALA A 255 8.69 -15.40 -4.96
N ALA A 256 8.65 -14.27 -5.51
CA ALA A 256 7.44 -13.88 -6.25
C ALA A 256 7.29 -14.72 -7.52
N SER A 257 8.35 -14.95 -8.20
CA SER A 257 8.31 -15.76 -9.44
C SER A 257 7.87 -17.20 -9.15
N LEU A 258 8.35 -17.78 -8.05
CA LEU A 258 7.99 -19.19 -7.77
C LEU A 258 6.56 -19.29 -7.26
N GLN A 259 6.07 -18.26 -6.59
CA GLN A 259 4.65 -18.25 -6.17
C GLN A 259 3.73 -18.12 -7.39
N ALA A 260 4.13 -17.28 -8.28
CA ALA A 260 3.32 -17.13 -9.50
C ALA A 260 3.29 -18.42 -10.32
N LEU A 261 4.46 -19.06 -10.38
CA LEU A 261 4.52 -20.31 -11.17
C LEU A 261 3.75 -21.43 -10.47
N ALA A 262 3.78 -21.50 -9.17
CA ALA A 262 3.07 -22.56 -8.42
C ALA A 262 1.55 -22.42 -8.60
N ARG A 263 1.01 -21.20 -8.70
CA ARG A 263 -0.43 -20.96 -8.84
C ARG A 263 -0.91 -21.37 -10.24
N SER A 264 -0.09 -21.06 -11.19
CA SER A 264 -0.45 -21.42 -12.58
C SER A 264 -0.43 -22.94 -12.79
N ARG A 265 0.24 -23.74 -11.98
CA ARG A 265 0.38 -25.21 -12.11
C ARG A 265 -0.85 -25.91 -11.52
N HIS A 266 -1.29 -25.33 -10.29
CA HIS A 266 -2.47 -25.95 -9.67
C HIS A 266 -3.64 -26.03 -10.66
N GLU A 267 -3.66 -25.14 -11.66
CA GLU A 267 -4.82 -25.09 -12.58
C GLU A 267 -4.63 -26.08 -13.73
N HIS A 268 -3.32 -26.63 -13.93
CA HIS A 268 -3.06 -27.42 -15.15
C HIS A 268 -2.57 -28.83 -14.78
N TYR A 269 -2.44 -29.19 -13.45
CA TYR A 269 -1.81 -30.50 -13.16
C TYR A 269 -2.56 -31.19 -12.02
N ALA A 270 -3.78 -31.63 -12.21
CA ALA A 270 -4.53 -32.52 -11.30
C ALA A 270 -4.68 -33.91 -11.95
N THR A 271 -3.64 -34.36 -12.81
CA THR A 271 -4.04 -35.73 -13.23
C THR A 271 -2.78 -36.59 -13.38
N GLY A 272 -2.51 -37.47 -12.28
CA GLY A 272 -1.72 -38.71 -12.57
C GLY A 272 -0.76 -39.02 -11.41
N THR A 273 -1.19 -38.73 -10.08
CA THR A 273 -0.25 -39.05 -9.00
C THR A 273 -0.70 -40.36 -8.31
N ASN A 274 0.18 -41.38 -8.39
CA ASN A 274 -0.03 -42.66 -7.68
C ASN A 274 0.78 -42.68 -6.36
N PRO A 275 0.38 -43.38 -5.31
CA PRO A 275 0.92 -43.41 -3.94
C PRO A 275 2.45 -43.64 -3.94
N THR A 276 2.97 -44.41 -4.84
CA THR A 276 4.43 -44.63 -4.90
C THR A 276 5.14 -43.34 -5.36
N ALA A 277 4.60 -42.61 -6.18
CA ALA A 277 5.15 -41.33 -6.65
C ALA A 277 5.10 -40.25 -5.55
N THR A 278 4.08 -40.25 -4.72
CA THR A 278 3.98 -39.27 -3.62
C THR A 278 5.07 -39.52 -2.56
N ARG A 279 5.35 -40.81 -2.31
CA ARG A 279 6.39 -41.12 -1.29
C ARG A 279 7.77 -40.74 -1.82
N ARG A 280 7.99 -40.96 -3.01
CA ARG A 280 9.29 -40.60 -3.59
C ARG A 280 9.49 -39.07 -3.58
N THR A 281 8.44 -38.33 -3.97
CA THR A 281 8.54 -36.85 -3.96
C THR A 281 8.78 -36.34 -2.52
N LEU A 282 8.06 -36.93 -1.60
CA LEU A 282 8.26 -36.50 -0.20
C LEU A 282 9.70 -36.77 0.25
N ALA A 283 10.23 -37.98 -0.14
CA ALA A 283 11.64 -38.27 0.23
C ALA A 283 12.60 -37.25 -0.40
N ALA A 284 12.33 -36.91 -1.61
CA ALA A 284 13.20 -35.90 -2.25
C ALA A 284 13.09 -34.55 -1.53
N HIS A 285 11.83 -34.09 -1.17
CA HIS A 285 11.69 -32.81 -0.44
C HIS A 285 12.45 -32.86 0.89
N GLN A 286 12.39 -34.03 1.53
CA GLN A 286 13.15 -34.16 2.80
C GLN A 286 14.65 -34.02 2.55
N GLU A 287 15.13 -34.64 1.55
CA GLU A 287 16.57 -34.53 1.23
C GLU A 287 16.96 -33.07 0.93
N ILE A 288 16.16 -32.37 0.27
CA ILE A 288 16.45 -30.95 -0.03
C ILE A 288 16.47 -30.15 1.27
N TYR A 289 15.44 -30.33 2.06
CA TYR A 289 15.42 -29.61 3.35
C TYR A 289 16.66 -29.92 4.18
N ASP A 290 17.01 -31.20 4.29
CA ASP A 290 18.19 -31.57 5.11
C ASP A 290 19.46 -30.87 4.59
N ALA A 291 19.57 -30.85 3.25
CA ALA A 291 20.75 -30.16 2.69
C ALA A 291 20.73 -28.66 3.03
N ILE A 292 19.55 -28.03 2.99
CA ILE A 292 19.46 -26.60 3.30
C ILE A 292 19.75 -26.38 4.79
N ALA A 293 19.17 -27.23 5.61
CA ALA A 293 19.37 -27.07 7.05
C ALA A 293 20.84 -27.25 7.45
N ALA A 294 21.52 -28.04 6.67
CA ALA A 294 22.93 -28.31 6.99
C ALA A 294 23.85 -27.26 6.36
N GLY A 295 23.25 -26.33 5.57
CA GLY A 295 24.03 -25.24 4.94
C GLY A 295 24.84 -25.74 3.75
N GLU A 296 24.50 -26.88 3.20
CA GLU A 296 25.24 -27.43 2.04
C GLU A 296 24.60 -26.94 0.73
N ALA A 297 25.05 -25.79 0.21
CA ALA A 297 24.39 -25.07 -0.90
C ALA A 297 24.45 -25.87 -2.19
N VAL A 298 25.59 -26.47 -2.49
CA VAL A 298 25.72 -27.21 -3.77
C VAL A 298 24.85 -28.47 -3.72
N ARG A 299 24.93 -29.09 -2.58
CA ARG A 299 24.10 -30.31 -2.45
C ARG A 299 22.60 -29.97 -2.53
N ALA A 300 22.18 -28.86 -1.95
CA ALA A 300 20.75 -28.44 -2.01
C ALA A 300 20.33 -28.14 -3.46
N ARG A 301 21.19 -27.47 -4.17
CA ARG A 301 20.89 -27.17 -5.58
C ARG A 301 20.76 -28.46 -6.40
N GLU A 302 21.71 -29.36 -6.23
CA GLU A 302 21.70 -30.58 -7.05
C GLU A 302 20.50 -31.47 -6.69
N ALA A 303 20.25 -31.51 -5.41
CA ALA A 303 19.09 -32.33 -4.98
C ALA A 303 17.79 -31.76 -5.57
N MET A 304 17.64 -30.41 -5.59
CA MET A 304 16.42 -29.80 -6.18
C MET A 304 16.38 -30.03 -7.70
N ALA A 305 17.49 -29.94 -8.34
CA ALA A 305 17.50 -30.19 -9.80
C ALA A 305 17.12 -31.64 -10.11
N ALA A 306 17.65 -32.56 -9.34
CA ALA A 306 17.32 -33.98 -9.57
C ALA A 306 15.83 -34.24 -9.33
N HIS A 307 15.29 -33.63 -8.27
CA HIS A 307 13.85 -33.76 -7.97
C HIS A 307 12.99 -33.26 -9.13
N LEU A 308 13.34 -32.16 -9.76
CA LEU A 308 12.50 -31.59 -10.83
C LEU A 308 12.65 -32.39 -12.12
N ALA A 309 13.84 -33.00 -12.35
CA ALA A 309 14.07 -33.82 -13.56
C ALA A 309 13.16 -35.06 -13.56
N VAL A 310 12.83 -35.56 -12.42
CA VAL A 310 11.99 -36.77 -12.32
C VAL A 310 10.52 -36.38 -12.48
N VAL A 311 10.18 -35.17 -12.07
CA VAL A 311 8.78 -34.69 -12.17
C VAL A 311 8.52 -34.16 -13.58
N GLY A 312 9.53 -33.63 -14.33
CA GLY A 312 9.49 -33.05 -15.68
C GLY A 312 9.47 -34.13 -16.75
N SER A 313 10.01 -35.36 -16.59
CA SER A 313 10.07 -36.51 -17.53
C SER A 313 8.69 -37.18 -17.63
N ARG A 314 7.68 -36.93 -16.82
CA ARG A 314 6.30 -37.46 -16.90
C ARG A 314 5.40 -36.54 -17.74
N LEU A 315 5.87 -35.36 -18.12
CA LEU A 315 5.04 -34.37 -18.84
C LEU A 315 5.52 -34.21 -20.27
N CYS A 316 6.71 -34.72 -20.64
CA CYS A 316 7.30 -34.66 -22.00
C CYS A 316 6.97 -35.95 -22.76
N CYS A 317 6.25 -37.00 -22.13
CA CYS A 317 6.00 -38.25 -22.88
C CYS A 317 4.53 -38.31 -23.29
N GLU A 318 3.66 -37.19 -23.33
CA GLU A 318 2.35 -37.27 -24.04
C GLU A 318 2.44 -36.56 -25.39
N GLU A 319 3.08 -37.19 -26.46
CA GLU A 319 3.06 -36.79 -27.87
C GLU A 319 1.62 -36.42 -28.31
N PRO A 320 1.34 -35.28 -29.09
CA PRO A 320 0.01 -34.95 -29.65
C PRO A 320 -0.51 -36.06 -30.57
N GLY A 321 -1.27 -37.09 -30.08
CA GLY A 321 -2.25 -38.00 -30.73
C GLY A 321 -2.82 -37.39 -32.02
N GLU A 322 -2.15 -37.57 -33.26
CA GLU A 322 -2.69 -37.89 -34.60
C GLU A 322 -4.23 -37.89 -34.61
N GLY A 323 -4.84 -36.78 -34.90
CA GLY A 323 -6.18 -36.38 -35.37
C GLY A 323 -6.80 -37.42 -36.31
N PRO A 324 -8.13 -37.83 -36.06
CA PRO A 324 -8.68 -38.85 -36.96
C PRO A 324 -9.04 -38.27 -38.33
N GLY A 325 -8.24 -38.39 -39.52
CA GLY A 325 -8.66 -38.57 -40.93
C GLY A 325 -9.77 -39.63 -41.06
#